data_AF-A0A5K0Z3A3-F1
#
_entry.id   AF-A0A5K0Z3A3-F1
#
_cell.length_a   1.000
_cell.length_b   1.000
_cell.length_c   1.000
_cell.angle_alpha   90.00
_cell.angle_beta   90.00
_cell.angle_gamma   90.00
#
_symmetry.space_group_name_H-M   'P 1'
#
loop_
_entity.id
_entity.type
_entity.pdbx_description
1 polymer ?
#
loop_
_entity_poly.entity_id
_entity_poly.type
_entity_poly.pdbx_seq_one_letter_code
_entity_poly.pdbx_strand_id
1 'polypeptide(L)' 'VIENQEAVDLVRAIKDPQAAAKRLTTEALNRKSKDDISCIVIRFRR' A
#
# COMPACT_ATOMS: atom_id res chain seq x y z
N VAL A 1 1.15 -12.14 -0.57
CA VAL A 1 2.16 -11.13 -0.20
C VAL A 1 2.42 -10.25 -1.42
N ILE A 2 2.65 -8.95 -1.24
CA ILE A 2 2.94 -8.00 -2.34
C ILE A 2 4.45 -7.79 -2.36
N GLU A 3 5.07 -7.80 -3.55
CA GLU A 3 6.49 -7.52 -3.71
C GLU A 3 6.81 -6.03 -3.51
N ASN A 4 8.03 -5.72 -3.08
CA ASN A 4 8.40 -4.34 -2.72
C ASN A 4 8.19 -3.34 -3.86
N GLN A 5 8.68 -3.67 -5.07
CA GLN A 5 8.55 -2.77 -6.22
C GLN A 5 7.09 -2.63 -6.65
N GLU A 6 6.33 -3.71 -6.59
CA GLU A 6 4.91 -3.71 -6.93
C GLU A 6 4.10 -2.83 -5.96
N ALA A 7 4.41 -2.87 -4.66
CA ALA A 7 3.79 -1.99 -3.67
C ALA A 7 4.03 -0.51 -4.01
N VAL A 8 5.25 -0.15 -4.44
CA VAL A 8 5.58 1.22 -4.87
C VAL A 8 4.79 1.59 -6.13
N ASP A 9 4.76 0.70 -7.12
CA ASP A 9 4.12 0.94 -8.41
C ASP A 9 2.61 1.15 -8.27
N LEU A 10 1.97 0.40 -7.36
CA LEU A 10 0.56 0.50 -7.04
C LEU A 10 0.14 1.87 -6.49
N VAL A 11 1.01 2.55 -5.74
CA VAL A 11 0.63 3.77 -5.00
C VAL A 11 1.40 5.02 -5.36
N ARG A 12 2.41 4.95 -6.22
CA ARG A 12 3.27 6.10 -6.58
C ARG A 12 2.50 7.33 -7.06
N ALA A 13 1.40 7.12 -7.80
CA ALA A 13 0.56 8.18 -8.34
C ALA A 13 -0.38 8.80 -7.29
N ILE A 14 -0.58 8.15 -6.14
CA ILE A 14 -1.49 8.58 -5.08
C ILE A 14 -0.74 9.60 -4.19
N LYS A 15 -1.21 10.84 -4.20
CA LYS A 15 -0.59 11.93 -3.41
C LYS A 15 -0.93 11.85 -1.93
N ASP A 16 -2.16 11.43 -1.61
CA ASP A 16 -2.61 11.28 -0.23
C ASP A 16 -2.06 9.99 0.38
N PRO A 17 -1.22 10.06 1.44
CA PRO A 17 -0.64 8.86 2.06
C PRO A 17 -1.70 7.93 2.66
N GLN A 18 -2.84 8.46 3.15
CA GLN A 18 -3.88 7.62 3.72
C GLN A 18 -4.59 6.79 2.63
N ALA A 19 -4.93 7.41 1.50
CA ALA A 19 -5.45 6.70 0.33
C ALA A 19 -4.47 5.65 -0.21
N ALA A 20 -3.17 5.95 -0.22
CA ALA A 20 -2.13 5.00 -0.63
C ALA A 20 -2.10 3.78 0.30
N ALA A 21 -2.09 3.98 1.62
CA ALA A 21 -2.12 2.90 2.60
C ALA A 21 -3.39 2.03 2.42
N LYS A 22 -4.56 2.65 2.25
CA LYS A 22 -5.82 1.92 2.00
C LYS A 22 -5.76 1.06 0.73
N ARG A 23 -5.13 1.57 -0.35
CA ARG A 23 -4.95 0.83 -1.60
C ARG A 23 -4.07 -0.41 -1.40
N LEU A 24 -2.97 -0.29 -0.65
CA LEU A 24 -2.07 -1.41 -0.33
C LEU A 24 -2.75 -2.48 0.50
N THR A 25 -3.45 -2.10 1.57
CA THR A 25 -4.19 -3.05 2.41
C THR A 25 -5.28 -3.77 1.62
N THR A 26 -6.00 -3.05 0.75
CA THR A 26 -7.03 -3.63 -0.12
C THR A 26 -6.44 -4.62 -1.12
N GLU A 27 -5.30 -4.28 -1.73
CA GLU A 27 -4.60 -5.18 -2.64
C GLU A 27 -4.11 -6.45 -1.93
N ALA A 28 -3.57 -6.32 -0.72
CA ALA A 28 -3.09 -7.45 0.06
C ALA A 28 -4.26 -8.39 0.45
N LEU A 29 -5.42 -7.83 0.81
CA LEU A 29 -6.64 -8.59 1.05
C LEU A 29 -7.13 -9.33 -0.20
N ASN A 30 -7.15 -8.66 -1.36
CA ASN A 30 -7.56 -9.26 -2.64
C ASN A 30 -6.66 -10.45 -3.04
N ARG A 31 -5.39 -10.43 -2.63
CA ARG A 31 -4.42 -11.52 -2.82
C ARG A 31 -4.52 -12.63 -1.77
N LYS A 32 -5.61 -12.65 -0.99
CA LYS A 32 -5.87 -13.65 0.03
C LYS A 32 -4.77 -13.72 1.10
N SER A 33 -4.18 -12.58 1.46
CA SER A 33 -3.35 -12.49 2.67
C SER A 33 -4.24 -12.78 3.87
N LYS A 34 -3.93 -13.84 4.64
CA LYS A 34 -4.83 -14.40 5.65
C LYS A 34 -4.58 -13.92 7.08
N ASP A 35 -3.42 -13.33 7.34
CA ASP A 35 -3.08 -12.73 8.63
C ASP A 35 -3.50 -11.25 8.69
N ASP A 36 -3.43 -10.68 9.89
CA ASP A 36 -3.67 -9.26 10.11
C ASP A 36 -2.71 -8.38 9.29
N ILE A 37 -3.27 -7.36 8.63
CA ILE A 37 -2.53 -6.50 7.70
C ILE A 37 -2.47 -5.09 8.28
N SER A 38 -1.28 -4.61 8.57
CA SER A 38 -1.01 -3.21 8.94
C SER A 38 -0.15 -2.53 7.87
N CYS A 39 -0.47 -1.29 7.51
CA CYS A 39 0.25 -0.54 6.48
C CYS A 39 0.44 0.92 6.90
N ILE A 40 1.66 1.43 6.77
CA ILE A 40 2.00 2.84 6.99
C ILE A 40 2.63 3.38 5.71
N VAL A 41 2.16 4.53 5.23
CA VAL A 41 2.74 5.24 4.09
C VAL A 41 3.19 6.63 4.55
N ILE A 42 4.46 6.94 4.36
CA ILE A 42 5.05 8.25 4.66
C ILE A 42 5.43 8.93 3.35
N ARG A 43 4.89 10.12 3.12
CA ARG A 43 5.24 10.95 1.96
C ARG A 43 6.04 12.15 2.42
N PHE A 44 7.34 12.10 2.19
CA PHE A 44 8.23 13.24 2.45
C PHE A 44 7.86 14.41 1.54
N ARG A 45 7.74 15.60 2.12
CA ARG A 45 7.68 16.85 1.35
C ARG A 45 9.11 17.26 1.01
N ARG A 46 9.29 17.85 -0.17
CA ARG A 46 10.47 18.66 -0.44
C ARG A 46 10.21 20.07 0.07
#